data_AF-A0A7S2SM23-F1
#
_entry.id   AF-A0A7S2SM23-F1
#
_cell.length_a   1.000
_cell.length_b   1.000
_cell.length_c   1.000
_cell.angle_alpha   90.00
_cell.angle_beta   90.00
_cell.angle_gamma   90.00
#
_symmetry.space_group_name_H-M   'P 1'
#
loop_
_entity.id
_entity.type
_entity.pdbx_description
1 polymer ?
#
loop_
_entity_poly.entity_id
_entity_poly.type
_entity_poly.pdbx_seq_one_letter_code
_entity_poly.pdbx_strand_id
1 'polypeptide(L)'
;IEVTKPSNKNFLRQLENGVRFGKWVLLENVGEKLDAALEPILQQQVFKQDGQDMIKLGDNTVPYHEDFRFFLTTKLPNPHYPPEVAVKVSLLNFSITPLGLEEQLLGLVMVNELPELEERRNEIVVQNAAMGKQLQEIEDKILFMLSNSQGNILDDAELIETLATSKVTSQEINLKVAEAK
;
A
#
# COMPACT_ATOMS: atom_id res chain seq x y z
N ILE A 1 14.02 3.77 -5.65
CA ILE A 1 14.39 2.62 -4.80
C ILE A 1 15.84 2.27 -5.09
N GLU A 2 16.67 2.19 -4.05
CA GLU A 2 18.06 1.69 -4.13
C GLU A 2 18.09 0.27 -3.56
N VAL A 3 18.74 -0.65 -4.28
CA VAL A 3 18.80 -2.07 -3.91
C VAL A 3 20.24 -2.43 -3.55
N THR A 4 20.43 -3.09 -2.41
CA THR A 4 21.76 -3.48 -1.92
C THR A 4 21.74 -4.84 -1.23
N LYS A 5 22.92 -5.39 -0.95
CA LYS A 5 23.10 -6.70 -0.31
C LYS A 5 24.05 -6.58 0.87
N PRO A 6 23.88 -7.39 1.95
CA PRO A 6 24.81 -7.38 3.09
C PRO A 6 26.27 -7.67 2.71
N SER A 7 26.50 -8.44 1.64
CA SER A 7 27.85 -8.75 1.15
C SER A 7 28.56 -7.56 0.46
N ASN A 8 27.82 -6.50 0.11
CA ASN A 8 28.39 -5.32 -0.52
C ASN A 8 29.07 -4.44 0.53
N LYS A 9 30.39 -4.27 0.45
CA LYS A 9 31.15 -3.42 1.38
C LYS A 9 30.65 -1.97 1.46
N ASN A 10 29.95 -1.50 0.42
CA ASN A 10 29.41 -0.14 0.36
C ASN A 10 27.95 -0.04 0.84
N PHE A 11 27.35 -1.10 1.39
CA PHE A 11 25.93 -1.09 1.77
C PHE A 11 25.61 -0.01 2.82
N LEU A 12 26.47 0.17 3.82
CA LEU A 12 26.28 1.20 4.85
C LEU A 12 26.29 2.61 4.25
N ARG A 13 27.20 2.87 3.32
CA ARG A 13 27.26 4.17 2.63
C ARG A 13 26.03 4.42 1.76
N GLN A 14 25.50 3.38 1.11
CA GLN A 14 24.24 3.49 0.35
C GLN A 14 23.06 3.75 1.29
N LEU A 15 23.03 3.08 2.44
CA LEU A 15 22.01 3.29 3.46
C LEU A 15 22.06 4.70 4.06
N GLU A 16 23.24 5.21 4.37
CA GLU A 16 23.46 6.60 4.83
C GLU A 16 22.93 7.62 3.81
N ASN A 17 23.23 7.42 2.52
CA ASN A 17 22.69 8.27 1.45
C ASN A 17 21.17 8.13 1.34
N GLY A 18 20.64 6.92 1.47
CA GLY A 18 19.21 6.67 1.47
C GLY A 18 18.49 7.46 2.56
N VAL A 19 19.02 7.39 3.78
CA VAL A 19 18.51 8.14 4.93
C VAL A 19 18.61 9.65 4.71
N ARG A 20 19.75 10.15 4.24
CA ARG A 20 19.98 11.59 4.00
C ARG A 20 19.05 12.19 2.96
N PHE A 21 18.74 11.45 1.90
CA PHE A 21 17.99 11.93 0.74
C PHE A 21 16.55 11.38 0.68
N GLY A 22 16.06 10.73 1.73
CA GLY A 22 14.69 10.19 1.77
C GLY A 22 14.41 9.08 0.76
N LYS A 23 15.45 8.37 0.29
CA LYS A 23 15.27 7.32 -0.71
C LYS A 23 14.84 6.01 -0.07
N TRP A 24 14.02 5.25 -0.78
CA TRP A 24 13.66 3.91 -0.35
C TRP A 24 14.82 2.96 -0.59
N VAL A 25 15.25 2.24 0.44
CA VAL A 25 16.36 1.29 0.38
C VAL A 25 15.85 -0.13 0.63
N LEU A 26 16.21 -1.05 -0.25
CA LEU A 26 15.90 -2.48 -0.15
C LEU A 26 17.20 -3.27 0.08
N LEU A 27 17.31 -3.92 1.23
CA LEU A 27 18.42 -4.83 1.56
C LEU A 27 17.99 -6.27 1.27
N GLU A 28 18.60 -6.86 0.24
CA GLU A 28 18.24 -8.20 -0.22
C GLU A 28 19.09 -9.32 0.40
N ASN A 29 18.49 -10.49 0.51
CA ASN A 29 19.11 -11.74 0.96
C ASN A 29 19.67 -11.61 2.39
N VAL A 30 18.90 -11.01 3.28
CA VAL A 30 19.26 -10.99 4.70
C VAL A 30 19.19 -12.40 5.28
N GLY A 31 20.23 -12.76 6.05
CA GLY A 31 20.26 -14.01 6.80
C GLY A 31 19.45 -13.90 8.11
N GLU A 32 19.60 -14.88 8.98
CA GLU A 32 18.97 -14.88 10.32
C GLU A 32 19.61 -13.87 11.29
N LYS A 33 20.88 -13.52 11.04
CA LYS A 33 21.62 -12.51 11.81
C LYS A 33 21.67 -11.21 11.03
N LEU A 34 21.15 -10.14 11.64
CA LEU A 34 21.27 -8.78 11.15
C LEU A 34 22.52 -8.12 11.73
N ASP A 35 23.13 -7.22 10.95
CA ASP A 35 24.27 -6.43 11.41
C ASP A 35 23.81 -5.43 12.47
N ALA A 36 24.53 -5.34 13.59
CA ALA A 36 24.26 -4.37 14.66
C ALA A 36 24.35 -2.91 14.18
N ALA A 37 25.04 -2.64 13.06
CA ALA A 37 25.05 -1.32 12.43
C ALA A 37 23.66 -0.88 11.93
N LEU A 38 22.73 -1.80 11.70
CA LEU A 38 21.35 -1.50 11.29
C LEU A 38 20.44 -1.15 12.47
N GLU A 39 20.85 -1.47 13.69
CA GLU A 39 20.06 -1.34 14.91
C GLU A 39 19.39 0.03 15.08
N PRO A 40 20.08 1.16 14.82
CA PRO A 40 19.47 2.47 14.97
C PRO A 40 18.31 2.71 14.00
N ILE A 41 18.40 2.20 12.77
CA ILE A 41 17.31 2.29 11.79
C ILE A 41 16.14 1.38 12.18
N LEU A 42 16.43 0.14 12.57
CA LEU A 42 15.38 -0.83 12.92
C LEU A 42 14.58 -0.38 14.14
N GLN A 43 15.23 0.25 15.11
CA GLN A 43 14.58 0.81 16.29
C GLN A 43 14.06 2.25 16.09
N GLN A 44 14.28 2.86 14.92
CA GLN A 44 13.93 4.25 14.63
C GLN A 44 14.50 5.23 15.69
N GLN A 45 15.77 5.05 16.08
CA GLN A 45 16.48 5.89 17.07
C GLN A 45 16.85 7.27 16.50
N VAL A 46 15.85 8.02 16.05
CA VAL A 46 15.99 9.39 15.56
C VAL A 46 16.07 10.34 16.76
N PHE A 47 17.01 11.27 16.72
CA PHE A 47 17.18 12.28 17.76
C PHE A 47 17.37 13.66 17.14
N LYS A 48 17.04 14.71 17.89
CA LYS A 48 17.23 16.10 17.44
C LYS A 48 18.61 16.59 17.79
N GLN A 49 19.32 17.13 16.82
CA GLN A 49 20.58 17.84 16.99
C GLN A 49 20.54 19.12 16.16
N ASP A 50 20.82 20.26 16.79
CA ASP A 50 20.81 21.59 16.14
C ASP A 50 19.51 21.91 15.39
N GLY A 51 18.37 21.39 15.88
CA GLY A 51 17.05 21.59 15.29
C GLY A 51 16.71 20.67 14.10
N GLN A 52 17.63 19.78 13.70
CA GLN A 52 17.43 18.79 12.65
C GLN A 52 17.30 17.38 13.24
N ASP A 53 16.45 16.56 12.64
CA ASP A 53 16.36 15.13 12.98
C ASP A 53 17.57 14.40 12.40
N MET A 54 18.27 13.65 13.25
CA MET A 54 19.49 12.92 12.94
C MET A 54 19.36 11.48 13.42
N ILE A 55 20.13 10.60 12.79
CA ILE A 55 20.24 9.20 13.21
C ILE A 55 21.71 8.78 13.16
N LYS A 56 22.11 7.94 14.11
CA LYS A 56 23.47 7.39 14.16
C LYS A 56 23.51 6.08 13.38
N LEU A 57 24.44 5.94 12.45
CA LEU A 57 24.68 4.72 11.66
C LEU A 57 26.15 4.35 11.75
N GLY A 58 26.45 3.27 12.47
CA GLY A 58 27.83 2.94 12.84
C GLY A 58 28.48 4.10 13.61
N ASP A 59 29.56 4.64 13.05
CA ASP A 59 30.29 5.78 13.61
C ASP A 59 29.80 7.15 13.10
N ASN A 60 28.95 7.18 12.07
CA ASN A 60 28.50 8.41 11.43
C ASN A 60 27.14 8.86 11.97
N THR A 61 26.98 10.17 12.13
CA THR A 61 25.67 10.80 12.37
C THR A 61 25.19 11.42 11.07
N VAL A 62 24.01 10.99 10.59
CA VAL A 62 23.45 11.45 9.32
C VAL A 62 22.09 12.13 9.55
N PRO A 63 21.77 13.19 8.78
CA PRO A 63 20.43 13.76 8.75
C PRO A 63 19.39 12.72 8.37
N TYR A 64 18.33 12.62 9.16
CA TYR A 64 17.20 11.74 8.90
C TYR A 64 16.15 12.48 8.06
N HIS A 65 15.64 11.80 7.03
CA HIS A 65 14.60 12.32 6.15
C HIS A 65 13.31 11.51 6.32
N GLU A 66 12.16 12.18 6.50
CA GLU A 66 10.88 11.53 6.83
C GLU A 66 10.36 10.59 5.74
N ASP A 67 10.65 10.87 4.47
CA ASP A 67 10.30 10.00 3.33
C ASP A 67 11.14 8.72 3.22
N PHE A 68 12.19 8.56 4.03
CA PHE A 68 13.02 7.37 4.02
C PHE A 68 12.21 6.12 4.36
N ARG A 69 12.38 5.06 3.57
CA ARG A 69 11.77 3.74 3.81
C ARG A 69 12.83 2.67 3.67
N PHE A 70 12.83 1.71 4.59
CA PHE A 70 13.79 0.61 4.61
C PHE A 70 13.07 -0.72 4.56
N PHE A 71 13.44 -1.56 3.58
CA PHE A 71 12.86 -2.87 3.36
C PHE A 71 13.95 -3.93 3.40
N LEU A 72 13.59 -5.10 3.92
CA LEU A 72 14.47 -6.26 4.07
C LEU A 72 13.81 -7.44 3.35
N THR A 73 14.56 -8.17 2.54
CA THR A 73 14.07 -9.42 1.94
C THR A 73 15.01 -10.56 2.22
N THR A 74 14.43 -11.73 2.48
CA THR A 74 15.16 -12.99 2.66
C THR A 74 14.65 -14.03 1.68
N LYS A 75 15.55 -14.90 1.22
CA LYS A 75 15.20 -16.07 0.42
C LYS A 75 15.11 -17.35 1.25
N LEU A 76 15.34 -17.24 2.56
CA LEU A 76 15.20 -18.37 3.46
C LEU A 76 13.71 -18.72 3.56
N PRO A 77 13.32 -19.99 3.35
CA PRO A 77 11.91 -20.38 3.37
C PRO A 77 11.31 -20.31 4.78
N ASN A 78 12.08 -20.69 5.81
CA ASN A 78 11.68 -20.67 7.22
C ASN A 78 12.84 -20.14 8.08
N PRO A 79 13.17 -18.84 8.01
CA PRO A 79 14.23 -18.26 8.84
C PRO A 79 13.81 -18.22 10.30
N HIS A 80 14.70 -18.65 11.21
CA HIS A 80 14.43 -18.56 12.64
C HIS A 80 14.98 -17.25 13.21
N TYR A 81 14.20 -16.17 13.10
CA TYR A 81 14.56 -14.89 13.69
C TYR A 81 14.38 -14.90 15.22
N PRO A 82 15.35 -14.40 15.98
CA PRO A 82 15.19 -14.26 17.43
C PRO A 82 14.05 -13.27 17.74
N PRO A 83 13.36 -13.41 18.89
CA PRO A 83 12.26 -12.53 19.28
C PRO A 83 12.64 -11.04 19.25
N GLU A 84 13.90 -10.74 19.56
CA GLU A 84 14.46 -9.39 19.47
C GLU A 84 14.30 -8.76 18.07
N VAL A 85 14.51 -9.53 17.00
CA VAL A 85 14.30 -9.04 15.62
C VAL A 85 12.81 -8.89 15.33
N ALA A 86 12.00 -9.87 15.72
CA ALA A 86 10.56 -9.89 15.46
C ALA A 86 9.80 -8.73 16.14
N VAL A 87 10.33 -8.17 17.23
CA VAL A 87 9.76 -6.99 17.89
C VAL A 87 10.11 -5.68 17.16
N LYS A 88 11.27 -5.64 16.48
CA LYS A 88 11.77 -4.42 15.81
C LYS A 88 11.25 -4.25 14.39
N VAL A 89 10.92 -5.34 13.70
CA VAL A 89 10.50 -5.32 12.30
C VAL A 89 9.14 -6.00 12.12
N SER A 90 8.36 -5.51 11.16
CA SER A 90 7.16 -6.21 10.70
C SER A 90 7.56 -7.31 9.72
N LEU A 91 7.44 -8.57 10.14
CA LEU A 91 7.73 -9.72 9.29
C LEU A 91 6.50 -10.03 8.42
N LEU A 92 6.70 -10.04 7.09
CA LEU A 92 5.69 -10.42 6.11
C LEU A 92 6.09 -11.74 5.46
N ASN A 93 5.17 -12.70 5.43
CA ASN A 93 5.39 -13.98 4.76
C ASN A 93 4.97 -13.89 3.29
N PHE A 94 5.94 -13.97 2.39
CA PHE A 94 5.74 -14.01 0.93
C PHE A 94 5.87 -15.41 0.35
N SER A 95 5.86 -16.46 1.19
CA SER A 95 5.87 -17.84 0.71
C SER A 95 4.61 -18.13 -0.09
N ILE A 96 4.80 -18.64 -1.31
CA ILE A 96 3.71 -19.04 -2.17
C ILE A 96 3.01 -20.24 -1.54
N THR A 97 1.69 -20.14 -1.35
CA THR A 97 0.86 -21.27 -0.94
C THR A 97 0.45 -22.08 -2.17
N PRO A 98 0.25 -23.41 -2.06
CA PRO A 98 -0.21 -24.22 -3.19
C PRO A 98 -1.50 -23.68 -3.82
N LEU A 99 -2.46 -23.23 -2.98
CA LEU A 99 -3.69 -22.60 -3.43
C LEU A 99 -3.43 -21.31 -4.22
N GLY A 100 -2.55 -20.42 -3.70
CA GLY A 100 -2.22 -19.18 -4.39
C GLY A 100 -1.49 -19.41 -5.71
N LEU A 101 -0.67 -20.46 -5.80
CA LEU A 101 -0.02 -20.86 -7.05
C LEU A 101 -1.04 -21.41 -8.06
N GLU A 102 -1.99 -22.23 -7.59
CA GLU A 102 -3.06 -22.78 -8.43
C GLU A 102 -3.92 -21.66 -9.03
N GLU A 103 -4.33 -20.68 -8.22
CA GLU A 103 -5.06 -19.50 -8.70
C GLU A 103 -4.26 -18.68 -9.72
N GLN A 104 -2.95 -18.48 -9.49
CA GLN A 104 -2.08 -17.77 -10.42
C GLN A 104 -1.94 -18.51 -11.76
N LEU A 105 -1.75 -19.83 -11.71
CA LEU A 105 -1.65 -20.66 -12.91
C LEU A 105 -2.99 -20.72 -13.65
N LEU A 106 -4.11 -20.83 -12.94
CA LEU A 106 -5.44 -20.80 -13.52
C LEU A 106 -5.68 -19.49 -14.29
N GLY A 107 -5.27 -18.35 -13.71
CA GLY A 107 -5.32 -17.06 -14.40
C GLY A 107 -4.52 -17.05 -15.70
N LEU A 108 -3.29 -17.59 -15.68
CA LEU A 108 -2.46 -17.69 -16.89
C LEU A 108 -3.06 -18.62 -17.95
N VAL A 109 -3.69 -19.72 -17.53
CA VAL A 109 -4.37 -20.65 -18.45
C VAL A 109 -5.61 -20.00 -19.03
N MET A 110 -6.43 -19.31 -18.24
CA MET A 110 -7.61 -18.58 -18.72
C MET A 110 -7.26 -17.56 -19.80
N VAL A 111 -6.18 -16.79 -19.61
CA VAL A 111 -5.72 -15.80 -20.60
C VAL A 111 -5.39 -16.45 -21.96
N ASN A 112 -4.85 -17.67 -21.97
CA ASN A 112 -4.46 -18.36 -23.20
C ASN A 112 -5.60 -19.16 -23.82
N GLU A 113 -6.35 -19.90 -23.02
CA GLU A 113 -7.38 -20.85 -23.50
C GLU A 113 -8.73 -20.17 -23.74
N LEU A 114 -9.07 -19.16 -22.94
CA LEU A 114 -10.39 -18.50 -22.94
C LEU A 114 -10.25 -16.96 -22.88
N PRO A 115 -9.58 -16.33 -23.86
CA PRO A 115 -9.31 -14.88 -23.84
C PRO A 115 -10.60 -14.04 -23.79
N GLU A 116 -11.68 -14.48 -24.45
CA GLU A 116 -12.97 -13.78 -24.44
C GLU A 116 -13.58 -13.68 -23.03
N LEU A 117 -13.40 -14.71 -22.19
CA LEU A 117 -13.86 -14.67 -20.80
C LEU A 117 -13.04 -13.70 -19.95
N GLU A 118 -11.73 -13.62 -20.20
CA GLU A 118 -10.86 -12.68 -19.49
C GLU A 118 -11.11 -11.23 -19.92
N GLU A 119 -11.38 -10.98 -21.21
CA GLU A 119 -11.83 -9.67 -21.68
C GLU A 119 -13.14 -9.26 -20.99
N ARG A 120 -14.13 -10.15 -20.96
CA ARG A 120 -15.41 -9.88 -20.29
C ARG A 120 -15.23 -9.65 -18.78
N ARG A 121 -14.34 -10.41 -18.13
CA ARG A 121 -13.98 -10.19 -16.72
C ARG A 121 -13.37 -8.80 -16.52
N ASN A 122 -12.43 -8.41 -17.36
CA ASN A 122 -11.81 -7.08 -17.30
C ASN A 122 -12.82 -5.96 -17.55
N GLU A 123 -13.73 -6.12 -18.52
CA GLU A 123 -14.82 -5.19 -18.74
C GLU A 123 -15.70 -5.03 -17.48
N ILE A 124 -16.06 -6.15 -16.84
CA ILE A 124 -16.84 -6.13 -15.60
C ILE A 124 -16.07 -5.42 -14.48
N VAL A 125 -14.76 -5.67 -14.33
CA VAL A 125 -13.92 -5.01 -13.32
C VAL A 125 -13.88 -3.49 -13.54
N VAL A 126 -13.69 -3.05 -14.79
CA VAL A 126 -13.68 -1.63 -15.14
C VAL A 126 -15.05 -0.99 -14.93
N GLN A 127 -16.14 -1.66 -15.31
CA GLN A 127 -17.50 -1.20 -15.09
C GLN A 127 -17.81 -1.08 -13.59
N ASN A 128 -17.44 -2.07 -12.78
CA ASN A 128 -17.61 -2.03 -11.33
C ASN A 128 -16.82 -0.88 -10.69
N ALA A 129 -15.58 -0.63 -11.15
CA ALA A 129 -14.80 0.53 -10.67
C ALA A 129 -15.45 1.87 -11.05
N ALA A 130 -15.97 1.99 -12.27
CA ALA A 130 -16.68 3.17 -12.73
C ALA A 130 -17.98 3.40 -11.93
N MET A 131 -18.75 2.34 -11.69
CA MET A 131 -19.95 2.37 -10.86
C MET A 131 -19.66 2.76 -9.40
N GLY A 132 -18.58 2.24 -8.82
CA GLY A 132 -18.13 2.63 -7.48
C GLY A 132 -17.77 4.12 -7.40
N LYS A 133 -17.10 4.64 -8.43
CA LYS A 133 -16.81 6.08 -8.54
C LYS A 133 -18.09 6.92 -8.66
N GLN A 134 -19.06 6.47 -9.46
CA GLN A 134 -20.35 7.15 -9.59
C GLN A 134 -21.12 7.20 -8.27
N LEU A 135 -21.11 6.12 -7.48
CA LEU A 135 -21.72 6.11 -6.13
C LEU A 135 -21.07 7.16 -5.23
N GLN A 136 -19.73 7.23 -5.22
CA GLN A 136 -19.00 8.22 -4.44
C GLN A 136 -19.32 9.66 -4.90
N GLU A 137 -19.38 9.91 -6.20
CA GLU A 137 -19.75 11.24 -6.74
C GLU A 137 -21.18 11.65 -6.36
N ILE A 138 -22.11 10.69 -6.31
CA ILE A 138 -23.47 10.91 -5.83
C ILE A 138 -23.47 11.28 -4.33
N GLU A 139 -22.73 10.54 -3.51
CA GLU A 139 -22.59 10.83 -2.07
C GLU A 139 -21.99 12.22 -1.82
N ASP A 140 -20.92 12.56 -2.53
CA ASP A 140 -20.26 13.87 -2.45
C ASP A 140 -21.21 14.99 -2.88
N LYS A 141 -22.00 14.77 -3.94
CA LYS A 141 -23.01 15.75 -4.40
C LYS A 141 -24.10 15.96 -3.34
N ILE A 142 -24.58 14.89 -2.70
CA ILE A 142 -25.56 14.97 -1.62
C ILE A 142 -24.99 15.75 -0.43
N LEU A 143 -23.77 15.43 0.00
CA LEU A 143 -23.09 16.13 1.09
C LEU A 143 -22.90 17.63 0.79
N PHE A 144 -22.52 17.96 -0.45
CA PHE A 144 -22.36 19.33 -0.89
C PHE A 144 -23.68 20.11 -0.82
N MET A 145 -24.77 19.56 -1.36
CA MET A 145 -26.07 20.24 -1.32
C MET A 145 -26.61 20.38 0.10
N LEU A 146 -26.46 19.36 0.96
CA LEU A 146 -26.84 19.45 2.37
C LEU A 146 -26.06 20.54 3.10
N SER A 147 -24.75 20.65 2.85
CA SER A 147 -23.89 21.67 3.46
C SER A 147 -24.19 23.09 2.99
N ASN A 148 -24.65 23.26 1.73
CA ASN A 148 -24.96 24.57 1.16
C ASN A 148 -26.43 24.98 1.32
N SER A 149 -27.33 24.04 1.67
CA SER A 149 -28.73 24.38 1.93
C SER A 149 -28.83 25.34 3.13
N GLN A 150 -29.39 26.52 2.90
CA GLN A 150 -29.67 27.49 3.95
C GLN A 150 -31.18 27.57 4.19
N GLY A 151 -31.62 27.32 5.42
CA GLY A 151 -33.04 27.33 5.79
C GLY A 151 -33.63 25.92 5.92
N ASN A 152 -34.93 25.78 5.65
CA ASN A 152 -35.63 24.50 5.76
C ASN A 152 -35.38 23.64 4.53
N ILE A 153 -34.68 22.53 4.74
CA ILE A 153 -34.26 21.56 3.72
C ILE A 153 -35.46 20.97 2.95
N LEU A 154 -36.65 20.96 3.56
CA LEU A 154 -37.88 20.46 2.94
C LEU A 154 -38.46 21.39 1.86
N ASP A 155 -38.01 22.64 1.79
CA ASP A 155 -38.47 23.61 0.79
C ASP A 155 -37.54 23.66 -0.43
N ASP A 156 -36.40 22.96 -0.38
CA ASP A 156 -35.43 22.87 -1.48
C ASP A 156 -35.83 21.76 -2.46
N ALA A 157 -36.61 22.14 -3.47
CA ALA A 157 -37.08 21.23 -4.51
C ALA A 157 -35.93 20.58 -5.30
N GLU A 158 -34.82 21.30 -5.51
CA GLU A 158 -33.65 20.80 -6.26
C GLU A 158 -32.92 19.70 -5.47
N LEU A 159 -32.80 19.89 -4.14
CA LEU A 159 -32.26 18.86 -3.25
C LEU A 159 -33.16 17.62 -3.20
N ILE A 160 -34.48 17.78 -3.10
CA ILE A 160 -35.43 16.66 -3.06
C ILE A 160 -35.37 15.85 -4.36
N GLU A 161 -35.35 16.53 -5.51
CA GLU A 161 -35.25 15.87 -6.82
C GLU A 161 -33.90 15.15 -7.00
N THR A 162 -32.80 15.79 -6.58
CA THR A 162 -31.48 15.17 -6.66
C THR A 162 -31.35 13.98 -5.71
N LEU A 163 -31.95 14.01 -4.51
CA LEU A 163 -31.99 12.87 -3.60
C LEU A 163 -32.83 11.71 -4.15
N ALA A 164 -33.96 12.01 -4.78
CA ALA A 164 -34.81 11.00 -5.39
C ALA A 164 -34.12 10.30 -6.57
N THR A 165 -33.50 11.06 -7.47
CA THR A 165 -32.74 10.51 -8.61
C THR A 165 -31.53 9.73 -8.14
N SER A 166 -30.76 10.27 -7.18
CA SER A 166 -29.61 9.59 -6.57
C SER A 166 -29.99 8.26 -5.94
N LYS A 167 -31.13 8.18 -5.23
CA LYS A 167 -31.61 6.94 -4.62
C LYS A 167 -31.88 5.85 -5.67
N VAL A 168 -32.51 6.21 -6.78
CA VAL A 168 -32.81 5.26 -7.87
C VAL A 168 -31.51 4.77 -8.52
N THR A 169 -30.63 5.70 -8.90
CA THR A 169 -29.33 5.36 -9.52
C THR A 169 -28.47 4.50 -8.62
N SER A 170 -28.38 4.81 -7.32
CA SER A 170 -27.62 4.01 -6.36
C SER A 170 -28.21 2.61 -6.14
N GLN A 171 -29.55 2.45 -6.20
CA GLN A 171 -30.19 1.14 -6.14
C GLN A 171 -29.88 0.30 -7.38
N GLU A 172 -29.96 0.89 -8.58
CA GLU A 172 -29.62 0.20 -9.82
C GLU A 172 -28.16 -0.24 -9.85
N ILE A 173 -27.24 0.62 -9.41
CA ILE A 173 -25.81 0.28 -9.33
C ILE A 173 -25.59 -0.88 -8.35
N ASN A 174 -26.19 -0.85 -7.16
CA ASN A 174 -26.05 -1.94 -6.19
C ASN A 174 -26.57 -3.28 -6.71
N LEU A 175 -27.65 -3.27 -7.48
CA LEU A 175 -28.16 -4.48 -8.14
C LEU A 175 -27.18 -4.99 -9.20
N LYS A 176 -26.66 -4.12 -10.07
CA LYS A 176 -25.68 -4.50 -11.11
C LYS A 176 -24.39 -5.04 -10.51
N VAL A 177 -23.90 -4.44 -9.42
CA VAL A 177 -22.70 -4.92 -8.70
C VAL A 177 -22.96 -6.28 -8.05
N ALA A 178 -24.19 -6.55 -7.58
CA ALA A 178 -24.55 -7.85 -7.02
C ALA A 178 -24.67 -8.95 -8.09
N GLU A 179 -25.15 -8.62 -9.29
CA GLU A 179 -25.19 -9.56 -10.44
C GLU A 179 -23.81 -9.85 -11.03
N ALA A 180 -22.87 -8.92 -10.89
CA ALA A 180 -21.49 -9.04 -11.38
C ALA A 180 -20.55 -9.82 -10.44
N LYS A 181 -21.03 -10.22 -9.26
CA LYS A 181 -20.28 -10.89 -8.19
C LYS A 181 -20.44 -12.40 -8.23
#